data_AF-A0AAP0NA98-F1
#
_entry.id   AF-A0AAP0NA98-F1
#
_cell.length_a   1.000
_cell.length_b   1.000
_cell.length_c   1.000
_cell.angle_alpha   90.00
_cell.angle_beta   90.00
_cell.angle_gamma   90.00
#
_symmetry.space_group_name_H-M   'P 1'
#
loop_
_entity.id
_entity.type
_entity.pdbx_description
1 polymer ?
#
loop_
_entity_poly.entity_id
_entity_poly.type
_entity_poly.pdbx_seq_one_letter_code
_entity_poly.pdbx_strand_id
1 'polypeptide(L)'
;MTAGLIALCGVPCFILSFTDSFRDKNGNVRYGFATMCGLRSIDGSAAIPHELAAKYRLRSIDVMHAFMSTLVFSAVVVFDQNVLDCFYPTLSDETIKLLEALPVGIGVICGVLFVVFPTRHHGIGFPLSAY
;
A
#
# COMPACT_ATOMS: atom_id res chain seq x y z
N MET A 1 -22.81 0.19 5.19
CA MET A 1 -22.28 0.75 3.91
C MET A 1 -20.87 1.31 4.12
N THR A 2 -20.67 2.22 5.09
CA THR A 2 -19.37 2.87 5.39
C THR A 2 -18.23 1.88 5.62
N ALA A 3 -18.41 0.86 6.46
CA ALA A 3 -17.40 -0.18 6.69
C ALA A 3 -16.98 -0.91 5.40
N GLY A 4 -17.94 -1.19 4.52
CA GLY A 4 -17.69 -1.85 3.24
C GLY A 4 -16.86 -0.98 2.29
N LEU A 5 -17.14 0.32 2.23
CA LEU A 5 -16.37 1.27 1.44
C LEU A 5 -14.95 1.45 1.99
N ILE A 6 -14.81 1.58 3.31
CA ILE A 6 -13.49 1.65 3.97
C ILE A 6 -12.68 0.40 3.66
N ALA A 7 -13.28 -0.79 3.77
CA ALA A 7 -12.60 -2.04 3.42
C ALA A 7 -12.23 -2.11 1.94
N LEU A 8 -13.17 -1.76 1.05
CA LEU A 8 -12.95 -1.77 -0.40
C LEU A 8 -11.80 -0.83 -0.82
N CYS A 9 -11.68 0.33 -0.19
CA CYS A 9 -10.64 1.31 -0.48
C CYS A 9 -9.31 0.99 0.25
N GLY A 10 -9.38 0.44 1.47
CA GLY A 10 -8.20 0.16 2.29
C GLY A 10 -7.45 -1.12 1.95
N VAL A 11 -8.17 -2.16 1.48
CA VAL A 11 -7.55 -3.43 1.04
C VAL A 11 -6.52 -3.18 -0.08
N PRO A 12 -6.80 -2.37 -1.12
CA PRO A 12 -5.81 -1.98 -2.10
C PRO A 12 -4.54 -1.33 -1.53
N CYS A 13 -4.63 -0.50 -0.48
CA CYS A 13 -3.44 0.13 0.13
C CYS A 13 -2.42 -0.92 0.62
N PHE A 14 -2.93 -2.05 1.13
CA PHE A 14 -2.10 -3.18 1.55
C PHE A 14 -1.61 -3.99 0.34
N ILE A 15 -2.55 -4.42 -0.52
CA ILE A 15 -2.25 -5.34 -1.63
C ILE A 15 -1.31 -4.71 -2.66
N LEU A 16 -1.51 -3.44 -3.01
CA LEU A 16 -0.73 -2.76 -4.05
C LEU A 16 0.74 -2.59 -3.67
N SER A 17 1.07 -2.59 -2.37
CA SER A 17 2.45 -2.52 -1.87
C SER A 17 3.29 -3.74 -2.29
N PHE A 18 2.64 -4.83 -2.72
CA PHE A 18 3.29 -6.04 -3.24
C PHE A 18 3.21 -6.16 -4.76
N THR A 19 2.67 -5.16 -5.45
CA THR A 19 2.69 -5.13 -6.91
C THR A 19 4.00 -4.57 -7.42
N ASP A 20 4.47 -5.09 -8.55
CA ASP A 20 5.64 -4.57 -9.24
C ASP A 20 5.40 -4.57 -10.75
N SER A 21 6.13 -3.71 -11.45
CA SER A 21 6.16 -3.65 -12.90
C SER A 21 7.48 -4.21 -13.43
N PHE A 22 7.39 -4.86 -14.58
CA PHE A 22 8.56 -5.34 -15.32
C PHE A 22 8.30 -5.22 -16.81
N ARG A 23 9.38 -5.14 -17.60
CA ARG A 23 9.28 -5.15 -19.06
C ARG A 23 9.45 -6.58 -19.57
N ASP A 24 8.58 -6.98 -20.48
CA ASP A 24 8.72 -8.24 -21.20
C ASP A 24 9.80 -8.13 -22.30
N LYS A 25 10.08 -9.24 -23.00
CA LYS A 25 11.05 -9.28 -24.11
C LYS A 25 10.67 -8.36 -25.28
N ASN A 26 9.41 -7.96 -25.37
CA ASN A 26 8.89 -7.07 -26.41
C ASN A 26 8.90 -5.60 -25.95
N GLY A 27 9.39 -5.32 -24.74
CA GLY A 27 9.44 -3.98 -24.16
C GLY A 27 8.13 -3.51 -23.52
N ASN A 28 7.08 -4.33 -23.51
CA ASN A 28 5.79 -3.96 -22.90
C ASN A 28 5.86 -4.06 -21.38
N VAL A 29 5.25 -3.09 -20.70
CA VAL A 29 5.12 -3.10 -19.24
C VAL A 29 4.05 -4.10 -18.85
N ARG A 30 4.41 -5.01 -17.94
CA ARG A 30 3.51 -5.97 -17.32
C ARG A 30 3.58 -5.83 -15.81
N TYR A 31 2.50 -6.22 -15.14
CA TYR A 31 2.40 -6.18 -13.69
C TYR A 31 2.44 -7.58 -13.10
N GLY A 32 3.04 -7.67 -11.93
CA GLY A 32 3.13 -8.89 -11.16
C GLY A 32 2.92 -8.66 -9.68
N PHE A 33 2.67 -9.75 -8.97
CA PHE A 33 2.57 -9.79 -7.53
C PHE A 33 3.81 -10.46 -6.93
N ALA A 34 4.50 -9.74 -6.05
CA ALA A 34 5.70 -10.23 -5.37
C ALA A 34 5.32 -11.29 -4.33
N THR A 35 5.97 -12.45 -4.40
CA THR A 35 5.81 -13.53 -3.43
C THR A 35 7.16 -13.93 -2.84
N MET A 36 7.14 -14.78 -1.80
CA MET A 36 8.37 -15.36 -1.24
C MET A 36 9.16 -16.18 -2.27
N CYS A 37 8.48 -16.72 -3.30
CA CYS A 37 9.09 -17.48 -4.37
C CYS A 37 9.61 -16.60 -5.52
N GLY A 38 9.15 -15.34 -5.62
CA GLY A 38 9.44 -14.41 -6.71
C GLY A 38 8.17 -13.76 -7.26
N LEU A 39 8.30 -13.01 -8.35
CA LEU A 39 7.17 -12.34 -9.01
C LEU A 39 6.25 -13.34 -9.72
N ARG A 40 4.93 -13.16 -9.58
CA ARG A 40 3.92 -13.88 -10.37
C ARG A 40 3.17 -12.89 -11.24
N SER A 41 3.05 -13.17 -12.54
CA SER A 41 2.28 -12.30 -13.47
C SER A 41 0.81 -12.25 -13.07
N ILE A 42 0.22 -11.05 -13.07
CA ILE A 42 -1.22 -10.86 -12.79
C ILE A 42 -2.06 -11.23 -14.01
N ASP A 43 -1.58 -10.91 -15.21
CA ASP A 43 -2.29 -11.11 -16.48
C ASP A 43 -2.37 -12.58 -16.93
N GLY A 44 -1.92 -13.54 -16.10
CA GLY A 44 -1.87 -14.97 -16.43
C GLY A 44 -0.91 -15.31 -17.58
N SER A 45 -0.16 -14.33 -18.08
CA SER A 45 0.74 -14.48 -19.21
C SER A 45 2.04 -15.21 -18.83
N ALA A 46 2.75 -15.68 -19.87
CA ALA A 46 3.91 -16.57 -19.85
C ALA A 46 4.82 -16.51 -18.60
N ALA A 47 5.28 -17.69 -18.17
CA ALA A 47 6.17 -17.87 -17.03
C ALA A 47 7.35 -16.88 -17.07
N ILE A 48 7.46 -16.08 -16.00
CA ILE A 48 8.59 -15.19 -15.79
C ILE A 48 9.83 -16.08 -15.57
N PRO A 49 10.94 -15.86 -16.30
CA PRO A 49 12.16 -16.63 -16.08
C PRO A 49 12.55 -16.62 -14.60
N HIS A 50 12.92 -17.77 -14.04
CA HIS A 50 13.17 -17.92 -12.60
C HIS A 50 14.18 -16.89 -12.06
N GLU A 51 15.27 -16.66 -12.80
CA GLU A 51 16.29 -15.66 -12.46
C GLU A 51 15.75 -14.23 -12.40
N LEU A 52 14.78 -13.89 -13.25
CA LEU A 52 14.15 -12.58 -13.24
C LEU A 52 13.14 -12.49 -12.09
N ALA A 53 12.30 -13.51 -11.91
CA ALA A 53 11.30 -13.55 -10.84
C ALA A 53 11.93 -13.47 -9.44
N ALA A 54 13.11 -14.09 -9.25
CA ALA A 54 13.83 -14.09 -7.97
C ALA A 54 14.29 -12.68 -7.53
N LYS A 55 14.52 -11.76 -8.47
CA LYS A 55 14.92 -10.36 -8.16
C LYS A 55 13.82 -9.56 -7.46
N TYR A 56 12.58 -9.97 -7.67
CA TYR A 56 11.36 -9.33 -7.19
C TYR A 56 10.74 -10.08 -6.01
N ARG A 57 11.54 -10.89 -5.31
CA ARG A 57 11.07 -11.60 -4.11
C ARG A 57 10.64 -10.62 -3.02
N LEU A 58 9.61 -11.02 -2.31
CA LEU A 58 9.11 -10.29 -1.16
C LEU A 58 10.17 -10.21 -0.05
N ARG A 59 10.31 -9.04 0.54
CA ARG A 59 11.20 -8.74 1.67
C ARG A 59 10.40 -8.20 2.84
N SER A 60 10.97 -8.28 4.04
CA SER A 60 10.33 -7.77 5.27
C SER A 60 9.99 -6.28 5.19
N ILE A 61 10.83 -5.49 4.51
CA ILE A 61 10.59 -4.07 4.27
C ILE A 61 9.30 -3.81 3.47
N ASP A 62 8.91 -4.72 2.58
CA ASP A 62 7.72 -4.56 1.75
C ASP A 62 6.44 -4.78 2.59
N VAL A 63 6.48 -5.71 3.54
CA VAL A 63 5.40 -5.92 4.54
C VAL A 63 5.27 -4.71 5.46
N MET A 64 6.40 -4.14 5.89
CA MET A 64 6.41 -2.92 6.67
C MET A 64 5.76 -1.76 5.91
N HIS A 65 6.07 -1.58 4.62
CA HIS A 65 5.43 -0.56 3.79
C HIS A 65 3.93 -0.80 3.65
N ALA A 66 3.52 -2.05 3.41
CA ALA A 66 2.10 -2.38 3.30
C ALA A 66 1.34 -1.99 4.58
N PHE A 67 1.89 -2.30 5.75
CA PHE A 67 1.30 -1.91 7.03
C PHE A 67 1.25 -0.38 7.21
N MET A 68 2.34 0.33 6.93
CA MET A 68 2.39 1.79 7.02
C MET A 68 1.38 2.46 6.07
N SER A 69 1.26 1.97 4.84
CA SER A 69 0.28 2.45 3.85
C SER A 69 -1.15 2.26 4.34
N THR A 70 -1.47 1.09 4.90
CA THR A 70 -2.77 0.85 5.53
C THR A 70 -3.00 1.76 6.73
N LEU A 71 -1.98 1.97 7.58
CA LEU A 71 -2.09 2.85 8.75
C LEU A 71 -2.35 4.31 8.34
N VAL A 72 -1.67 4.81 7.31
CA VAL A 72 -1.92 6.14 6.75
C VAL A 72 -3.33 6.25 6.18
N PHE A 73 -3.81 5.23 5.46
CA PHE A 73 -5.19 5.21 4.98
C PHE A 73 -6.20 5.23 6.14
N SER A 74 -6.00 4.40 7.17
CA SER A 74 -6.84 4.37 8.37
C SER A 74 -6.87 5.72 9.08
N ALA A 75 -5.72 6.40 9.16
CA ALA A 75 -5.64 7.74 9.73
C ALA A 75 -6.49 8.75 8.94
N VAL A 76 -6.43 8.74 7.61
CA VAL A 76 -7.27 9.61 6.76
C VAL A 76 -8.75 9.30 6.95
N VAL A 77 -9.11 8.02 7.10
CA VAL A 77 -10.49 7.59 7.36
C VAL A 77 -11.00 8.10 8.71
N VAL A 78 -10.18 8.05 9.75
CA VAL A 78 -10.52 8.55 11.10
C VAL A 78 -10.61 10.07 11.15
N PHE A 79 -9.96 10.78 10.23
CA PHE A 79 -10.05 12.23 10.10
C PHE A 79 -11.41 12.71 9.56
N ASP A 80 -12.20 11.84 8.93
CA ASP A 80 -13.51 12.19 8.36
C ASP A 80 -14.61 12.16 9.44
N GLN A 81 -15.26 13.30 9.65
CA GLN A 81 -16.32 13.44 10.66
C GLN A 81 -17.51 12.51 10.40
N ASN A 82 -17.86 12.22 9.14
CA ASN A 82 -18.96 11.28 8.85
C ASN A 82 -18.61 9.85 9.24
N VAL A 83 -17.32 9.48 9.18
CA VAL A 83 -16.84 8.19 9.66
C VAL A 83 -16.93 8.15 11.19
N LEU A 84 -16.48 9.20 11.87
CA LEU A 84 -16.61 9.30 13.33
C LEU A 84 -18.07 9.22 13.78
N ASP A 85 -18.97 9.97 13.15
CA ASP A 85 -20.40 9.94 13.44
C ASP A 85 -21.02 8.55 13.17
N CYS A 86 -20.53 7.83 12.16
CA CYS A 86 -21.06 6.51 11.80
C CYS A 86 -20.62 5.39 12.77
N PHE A 87 -19.38 5.43 13.27
CA PHE A 87 -18.82 4.35 14.09
C PHE A 87 -18.74 4.68 15.58
N TYR A 88 -18.66 5.97 15.92
CA TYR A 88 -18.44 6.45 17.27
C TYR A 88 -19.33 7.67 17.61
N PRO A 89 -20.66 7.58 17.45
CA PRO A 89 -21.59 8.71 17.60
C PRO A 89 -21.65 9.32 19.01
N THR A 90 -21.06 8.67 20.02
CA THR A 90 -21.14 9.07 21.43
C THR A 90 -19.78 9.48 22.02
N LEU A 91 -18.81 9.84 21.18
CA LEU A 91 -17.51 10.35 21.66
C LEU A 91 -17.65 11.71 22.33
N SER A 92 -16.81 11.96 23.33
CA SER A 92 -16.65 13.29 23.92
C SER A 92 -15.87 14.21 22.97
N ASP A 93 -16.14 15.51 23.05
CA ASP A 93 -15.43 16.55 22.28
C ASP A 93 -13.90 16.49 22.48
N GLU A 94 -13.45 16.11 23.68
CA GLU A 94 -12.03 15.91 23.97
C GLU A 94 -11.43 14.76 23.17
N THR A 95 -12.15 13.64 23.03
CA THR A 95 -11.67 12.48 22.28
C THR A 95 -11.64 12.75 20.79
N ILE A 96 -12.63 13.49 20.27
CA ILE A 96 -12.67 13.90 18.87
C ILE A 96 -11.42 14.74 18.52
N LYS A 97 -11.06 15.71 19.36
CA LYS A 97 -9.84 16.52 19.17
C LYS A 97 -8.56 15.67 19.14
N LEU A 98 -8.48 14.62 19.97
CA LEU A 98 -7.34 13.70 19.93
C LEU A 98 -7.31 12.90 18.62
N LEU A 99 -8.47 12.45 18.13
CA LEU A 99 -8.61 11.74 16.86
C LEU A 99 -8.30 12.63 15.65
N GLU A 100 -8.56 13.94 15.72
CA GLU A 100 -8.20 14.89 14.67
C GLU A 100 -6.67 15.13 14.57
N ALA A 101 -5.96 15.06 15.70
CA ALA A 101 -4.50 15.22 15.74
C ALA A 101 -3.74 13.94 15.37
N LEU A 102 -4.33 12.77 15.61
CA LEU A 102 -3.70 11.46 15.38
C LEU A 102 -3.20 11.25 13.92
N PRO A 103 -3.95 11.66 12.86
CA PRO A 103 -3.50 11.52 11.48
C PRO A 103 -2.25 12.30 11.15
N VAL A 104 -2.06 13.48 11.77
CA VAL A 104 -0.85 14.27 11.60
C VAL A 104 0.36 13.51 12.16
N GLY A 105 0.23 12.95 13.37
CA GLY A 105 1.29 12.15 13.99
C GLY A 105 1.64 10.91 13.17
N ILE A 106 0.64 10.15 12.71
CA ILE A 106 0.83 8.98 11.85
C ILE A 106 1.50 9.38 10.54
N GLY A 107 1.04 10.45 9.88
CA GLY A 107 1.60 10.95 8.64
C GLY A 107 3.07 11.33 8.76
N VAL A 108 3.45 12.03 9.84
CA VAL A 108 4.85 12.39 10.10
C VAL A 108 5.72 11.15 10.34
N ILE A 109 5.29 10.25 11.23
CA ILE A 109 6.06 9.05 11.57
C ILE A 109 6.21 8.13 10.35
N CYS A 110 5.12 7.81 9.66
CA CYS A 110 5.14 6.97 8.46
C CYS A 110 5.94 7.64 7.33
N GLY A 111 5.81 8.95 7.14
CA GLY A 111 6.58 9.69 6.16
C GLY A 111 8.09 9.57 6.39
N VAL A 112 8.55 9.75 7.63
CA VAL A 112 9.97 9.53 7.99
C VAL A 112 10.39 8.09 7.71
N LEU A 113 9.58 7.10 8.09
CA LEU A 113 9.91 5.69 7.91
C LEU A 113 9.97 5.29 6.44
N PHE A 114 9.09 5.82 5.58
CA PHE A 114 9.16 5.61 4.13
C PHE A 114 10.43 6.20 3.51
N VAL A 115 10.92 7.33 4.02
CA VAL A 115 12.18 7.94 3.55
C VAL A 115 13.39 7.13 4.02
N VAL A 116 13.43 6.73 5.30
CA VAL A 116 14.56 6.00 5.89
C VAL A 116 14.66 4.58 5.33
N PHE A 117 13.52 3.96 5.07
CA PHE A 117 13.42 2.62 4.53
C PHE A 117 12.68 2.66 3.20
N PRO A 118 13.36 2.94 2.06
CA PRO A 118 12.68 2.98 0.77
C PRO A 118 12.39 1.58 0.22
N THR A 119 11.21 1.40 -0.39
CA THR A 119 10.91 0.21 -1.19
C THR A 119 11.75 0.19 -2.48
N ARG A 120 11.92 -1.01 -3.05
CA ARG A 120 12.52 -1.17 -4.39
C ARG A 120 11.50 -1.59 -5.45
N HIS A 121 10.27 -1.86 -5.04
CA HIS A 121 9.20 -2.25 -5.94
C HIS A 121 8.63 -1.02 -6.63
N HIS A 122 8.42 -1.13 -7.95
CA HIS A 122 7.85 -0.08 -8.79
C HIS A 122 6.53 -0.59 -9.37
N GLY A 123 5.54 -0.74 -8.50
CA GLY A 123 4.22 -1.26 -8.84
C GLY A 123 3.31 -0.26 -9.55
N ILE A 124 2.01 -0.52 -9.46
CA ILE A 124 0.99 0.36 -10.01
C ILE A 124 1.09 1.74 -9.34
N GLY A 125 1.20 2.80 -10.14
CA GLY A 125 1.32 4.19 -9.65
C GLY A 125 2.76 4.70 -9.54
N PHE A 126 3.77 3.88 -9.83
CA PHE A 126 5.16 4.34 -9.91
C PHE A 126 5.53 4.80 -11.32
N PRO A 127 6.46 5.76 -11.47
CA PRO A 127 6.99 6.12 -12.78
C PRO A 127 7.76 4.94 -13.38
N LEU A 128 7.54 4.71 -14.67
CA LEU A 128 8.25 3.66 -15.40
C LEU A 128 9.70 4.07 -15.62
N SER A 129 10.64 3.19 -15.29
CA SER A 129 12.05 3.37 -15.64
C SER A 129 12.22 3.34 -17.16
N ALA A 130 13.09 4.22 -17.67
CA ALA A 130 13.30 4.47 -19.09
C ALA A 130 14.22 3.43 -19.80
N TYR A 131 14.75 2.45 -19.08
CA TYR A 131 15.81 1.54 -19.56
C TYR A 131 15.36 0.08 -19.57
#